data_AF-A0AAN8WTD9-F1
#
_entry.id   AF-A0AAN8WTD9-F1
#
_cell.length_a   1.000
_cell.length_b   1.000
_cell.length_c   1.000
_cell.angle_alpha   90.00
_cell.angle_beta   90.00
_cell.angle_gamma   90.00
#
_symmetry.space_group_name_H-M   'P 1'
#
loop_
_entity.id
_entity.type
_entity.pdbx_description
1 polymer ?
#
loop_
_entity_poly.entity_id
_entity_poly.type
_entity_poly.pdbx_seq_one_letter_code
_entity_poly.pdbx_strand_id
1 'polypeptide(L)'
;MARLAKHEKHVAETLGRMAQTLHDVHEIINKYLSSWQELSEAGIGAPGWVEHPLHAYALTKHVSLGWPLLEGALTQLKGLSPDISELLERRNKHGVATLEDLTTVAGGVARLHDFYSFNITELSKAHLTSILNPQPTLANVVPTVWDMYCIGSEAARINILNSGVDFLREAWNRYNSSFDTSPSLFSSPSMSSSCAHSNCHPFEVVDDTLQIPKAYQRVTKLHDQVLERKGARSRNHSTHPKPLDKTLARKKKYHKKSQKTISGVLGTHTEGQILYHRLCRGEELRPLNMTAKLYCRYVSNSSPLYLIGPLRMEVHSLSPYVVTFEGVLTSSEARDIQNISAGFLEKSSTFRFNGQQEVTYQRTSST
;
A
#
# COMPACT_ATOMS: atom_id res chain seq x y z
N MET A 1 -10.95 -2.06 -1.76
CA MET A 1 -10.12 -1.47 -2.84
C MET A 1 -10.90 -1.15 -4.10
N ALA A 2 -11.53 -2.11 -4.81
CA ALA A 2 -12.27 -1.80 -6.05
C ALA A 2 -13.38 -0.73 -5.88
N ARG A 3 -14.14 -0.81 -4.78
CA ARG A 3 -15.14 0.22 -4.43
C ARG A 3 -14.51 1.60 -4.21
N LEU A 4 -13.39 1.67 -3.49
CA LEU A 4 -12.66 2.92 -3.24
C LEU A 4 -12.19 3.56 -4.56
N ALA A 5 -11.59 2.77 -5.45
CA ALA A 5 -11.14 3.26 -6.76
C ALA A 5 -12.30 3.82 -7.61
N LYS A 6 -13.46 3.16 -7.59
CA LYS A 6 -14.67 3.65 -8.28
C LYS A 6 -15.14 4.99 -7.70
N HIS A 7 -15.16 5.14 -6.38
CA HIS A 7 -15.53 6.40 -5.74
C HIS A 7 -14.50 7.51 -6.01
N GLU A 8 -13.19 7.22 -5.99
CA GLU A 8 -12.17 8.22 -6.31
C GLU A 8 -12.28 8.73 -7.75
N LYS A 9 -12.56 7.83 -8.69
CA LYS A 9 -12.82 8.23 -10.08
C LYS A 9 -14.00 9.20 -10.17
N HIS A 10 -15.10 8.88 -9.50
CA HIS A 10 -16.29 9.74 -9.48
C HIS A 10 -16.00 11.11 -8.86
N VAL A 11 -15.27 11.15 -7.74
CA VAL A 11 -14.87 12.40 -7.08
C VAL A 11 -13.97 13.24 -7.99
N ALA A 12 -12.99 12.62 -8.66
CA ALA A 12 -12.10 13.31 -9.59
C ALA A 12 -12.87 13.92 -10.78
N GLU A 13 -13.86 13.19 -11.33
CA GLU A 13 -14.73 13.70 -12.40
C GLU A 13 -15.58 14.89 -11.94
N THR A 14 -16.17 14.82 -10.73
CA THR A 14 -16.96 15.91 -10.15
C THR A 14 -16.09 17.14 -9.85
N LEU A 15 -14.91 16.97 -9.24
CA LEU A 15 -13.96 18.05 -9.00
C LEU A 15 -13.49 18.69 -10.32
N GLY A 16 -13.27 17.91 -11.37
CA GLY A 16 -12.93 18.42 -12.70
C GLY A 16 -14.02 19.32 -13.28
N ARG A 17 -15.30 18.90 -13.21
CA ARG A 17 -16.45 19.73 -13.63
C ARG A 17 -16.57 21.02 -12.81
N MET A 18 -16.39 20.92 -11.50
CA MET A 18 -16.41 22.09 -10.60
C MET A 18 -15.28 23.07 -10.93
N ALA A 19 -14.06 22.57 -11.16
CA ALA A 19 -12.91 23.40 -11.50
C ALA A 19 -13.13 24.18 -12.81
N GLN A 20 -13.69 23.52 -13.83
CA GLN A 20 -14.03 24.18 -15.09
C GLN A 20 -15.10 25.27 -14.87
N THR A 21 -16.17 24.95 -14.15
CA THR A 21 -17.24 25.92 -13.86
C THR A 21 -16.71 27.13 -13.08
N LEU A 22 -15.84 26.91 -12.10
CA LEU A 22 -15.19 27.98 -11.35
C LEU A 22 -14.30 28.85 -12.25
N HIS A 23 -13.58 28.23 -13.20
CA HIS A 23 -12.75 28.96 -14.17
C HIS A 23 -13.60 29.85 -15.08
N ASP A 24 -14.67 29.32 -15.65
CA ASP A 24 -15.57 30.06 -16.56
C ASP A 24 -16.25 31.24 -15.83
N VAL A 25 -16.73 31.01 -14.61
CA VAL A 25 -17.35 32.05 -13.76
C VAL A 25 -16.33 33.12 -13.40
N HIS A 26 -15.11 32.73 -13.03
CA HIS A 26 -14.02 33.67 -12.73
C HIS A 26 -13.67 34.55 -13.94
N GLU A 27 -13.65 33.99 -15.15
CA GLU A 27 -13.40 34.76 -16.38
C GLU A 27 -14.48 35.82 -16.61
N ILE A 28 -15.76 35.47 -16.44
CA ILE A 28 -16.88 36.39 -16.63
C ILE A 28 -16.86 37.51 -15.58
N ILE A 29 -16.60 37.17 -14.31
CA ILE A 29 -16.47 38.15 -13.23
C ILE A 29 -15.34 39.13 -13.54
N ASN A 30 -14.18 38.65 -13.97
CA ASN A 30 -13.06 39.52 -14.32
C ASN A 30 -13.37 40.43 -15.50
N LYS A 31 -14.02 39.94 -16.56
CA LYS A 31 -14.45 40.79 -17.68
C LYS A 31 -15.42 41.88 -17.24
N TYR A 32 -16.35 41.55 -16.35
CA TYR A 32 -17.28 42.53 -15.78
C TYR A 32 -16.53 43.58 -14.94
N LEU A 33 -15.62 43.16 -14.07
CA LEU A 33 -14.80 44.05 -13.24
C LEU A 33 -13.87 44.94 -14.08
N SER A 34 -13.23 44.41 -15.13
CA SER A 34 -12.41 45.19 -16.05
C SER A 34 -13.24 46.26 -16.77
N SER A 35 -14.44 45.91 -17.24
CA SER A 35 -15.35 46.89 -17.85
C SER A 35 -15.79 47.97 -16.85
N TRP A 36 -15.98 47.62 -15.58
CA TRP A 36 -16.24 48.60 -14.53
C TRP A 36 -15.01 49.49 -14.25
N GLN A 37 -13.82 48.91 -14.26
CA GLN A 37 -12.57 49.63 -14.03
C GLN A 37 -12.31 50.68 -15.11
N GLU A 38 -12.56 50.36 -16.40
CA GLU A 38 -12.50 51.33 -17.50
C GLU A 38 -13.43 52.53 -17.26
N LEU A 39 -14.64 52.30 -16.77
CA LEU A 39 -15.59 53.36 -16.43
C LEU A 39 -15.12 54.16 -15.21
N SER A 40 -14.54 53.49 -14.21
CA SER A 40 -13.98 54.15 -13.03
C SER A 40 -12.80 55.06 -13.39
N GLU A 41 -11.91 54.61 -14.28
CA GLU A 41 -10.78 55.41 -14.79
C GLU A 41 -11.27 56.61 -15.61
N ALA A 42 -12.41 56.49 -16.28
CA ALA A 42 -13.08 57.60 -16.97
C ALA A 42 -13.69 58.65 -16.03
N GLY A 43 -13.60 58.48 -14.70
CA GLY A 43 -14.05 59.48 -13.71
C GLY A 43 -15.50 59.33 -13.26
N ILE A 44 -16.04 58.10 -13.27
CA ILE A 44 -17.39 57.85 -12.75
C ILE A 44 -17.52 58.36 -11.31
N GLY A 45 -18.50 59.24 -11.05
CA GLY A 45 -18.72 59.88 -9.75
C GLY A 45 -18.36 61.37 -9.68
N ALA A 46 -17.73 61.94 -10.70
CA ALA A 46 -17.62 63.39 -10.82
C ALA A 46 -19.00 64.03 -11.08
N PRO A 47 -19.34 65.18 -10.47
CA PRO A 47 -20.59 65.87 -10.74
C PRO A 47 -20.66 66.26 -12.24
N GLY A 48 -21.78 65.95 -12.88
CA GLY A 48 -21.99 66.18 -14.32
C GLY A 48 -21.45 65.09 -15.25
N TRP A 49 -20.76 64.06 -14.76
CA TRP A 49 -20.21 63.00 -15.62
C TRP A 49 -21.29 62.26 -16.43
N VAL A 50 -22.43 61.98 -15.81
CA VAL A 50 -23.57 61.28 -16.43
C VAL A 50 -24.32 62.17 -17.44
N GLU A 51 -24.10 63.48 -17.43
CA GLU A 51 -24.77 64.42 -18.35
C GLU A 51 -24.28 64.27 -19.80
N HIS A 52 -23.06 63.73 -19.98
CA HIS A 52 -22.54 63.46 -21.31
C HIS A 52 -23.19 62.20 -21.93
N PRO A 53 -23.80 62.27 -23.13
CA PRO A 53 -24.58 61.16 -23.69
C PRO A 53 -23.74 59.89 -23.92
N LEU A 54 -22.45 60.02 -24.24
CA LEU A 54 -21.55 58.84 -24.37
C LEU A 54 -21.28 58.16 -23.03
N HIS A 55 -21.21 58.91 -21.92
CA HIS A 55 -21.00 58.34 -20.59
C HIS A 55 -22.25 57.61 -20.10
N ALA A 56 -23.42 58.21 -20.30
CA ALA A 56 -24.71 57.57 -20.05
C ALA A 56 -24.87 56.28 -20.87
N TYR A 57 -24.49 56.31 -22.16
CA TYR A 57 -24.49 55.13 -23.02
C TYR A 57 -23.51 54.05 -22.52
N ALA A 58 -22.28 54.40 -22.18
CA ALA A 58 -21.26 53.44 -21.73
C ALA A 58 -21.66 52.73 -20.43
N LEU A 59 -22.19 53.48 -19.45
CA LEU A 59 -22.73 52.91 -18.21
C LEU A 59 -23.92 51.98 -18.49
N THR A 60 -24.85 52.42 -19.34
CA THR A 60 -26.02 51.62 -19.72
C THR A 60 -25.59 50.34 -20.44
N LYS A 61 -24.60 50.43 -21.33
CA LYS A 61 -24.03 49.28 -22.04
C LYS A 61 -23.40 48.27 -21.08
N HIS A 62 -22.60 48.73 -20.12
CA HIS A 62 -21.96 47.89 -19.11
C HIS A 62 -23.01 47.09 -18.31
N VAL A 63 -24.04 47.76 -17.79
CA VAL A 63 -25.09 47.10 -16.99
C VAL A 63 -25.97 46.21 -17.86
N SER A 64 -26.50 46.72 -18.97
CA SER A 64 -27.47 45.99 -19.80
C SER A 64 -26.89 44.74 -20.47
N LEU A 65 -25.63 44.79 -20.92
CA LEU A 65 -24.99 43.65 -21.58
C LEU A 65 -24.19 42.77 -20.59
N GLY A 66 -23.56 43.38 -19.58
CA GLY A 66 -22.69 42.67 -18.64
C GLY A 66 -23.45 41.95 -17.54
N TRP A 67 -24.52 42.55 -17.00
CA TRP A 67 -25.23 41.99 -15.84
C TRP A 67 -25.89 40.63 -16.13
N PRO A 68 -26.58 40.41 -17.28
CA PRO A 68 -27.16 39.10 -17.58
C PRO A 68 -26.11 37.97 -17.68
N LEU A 69 -24.91 38.29 -18.19
CA LEU A 69 -23.79 37.35 -18.24
C LEU A 69 -23.30 36.98 -16.85
N LEU A 70 -23.19 37.98 -15.96
CA LEU A 70 -22.81 37.79 -14.56
C LEU A 70 -23.86 36.99 -13.79
N GLU A 71 -25.14 37.29 -13.98
CA GLU A 71 -26.25 36.56 -13.35
C GLU A 71 -26.28 35.08 -13.79
N GLY A 72 -26.04 34.80 -15.07
CA GLY A 72 -25.87 33.45 -15.59
C GLY A 72 -24.70 32.71 -14.91
N ALA A 73 -23.55 33.38 -14.78
CA ALA A 73 -22.36 32.83 -14.12
C ALA A 73 -22.61 32.54 -12.62
N LEU A 74 -23.25 33.46 -11.90
CA LEU A 74 -23.61 33.26 -10.49
C LEU A 74 -24.62 32.12 -10.30
N THR A 75 -25.53 31.95 -11.25
CA THR A 75 -26.50 30.85 -11.25
C THR A 75 -25.80 29.49 -11.47
N GLN A 76 -24.83 29.43 -12.38
CA GLN A 76 -23.98 28.23 -12.55
C GLN A 76 -23.20 27.91 -11.28
N LEU A 77 -22.63 28.93 -10.62
CA LEU A 77 -21.92 28.76 -9.35
C LEU A 77 -22.84 28.22 -8.25
N LYS A 78 -24.07 28.73 -8.15
CA LYS A 78 -25.10 28.21 -7.24
C LYS A 78 -25.42 26.73 -7.50
N GLY A 79 -25.39 26.32 -8.78
CA GLY A 79 -25.57 24.93 -9.21
C GLY A 79 -24.52 23.95 -8.66
N LEU A 80 -23.37 24.42 -8.18
CA LEU A 80 -22.33 23.57 -7.57
C LEU A 80 -22.62 23.19 -6.11
N SER A 81 -23.60 23.83 -5.46
CA SER A 81 -23.98 23.55 -4.06
C SER A 81 -24.21 22.06 -3.74
N PRO A 82 -24.96 21.27 -4.52
CA PRO A 82 -25.13 19.83 -4.27
C PRO A 82 -23.82 19.06 -4.35
N ASP A 83 -23.00 19.31 -5.38
CA ASP A 83 -21.70 18.63 -5.58
C ASP A 83 -20.77 18.89 -4.38
N ILE A 84 -20.73 20.14 -3.86
CA ILE A 84 -19.96 20.48 -2.64
C ILE A 84 -20.50 19.71 -1.43
N SER A 85 -21.81 19.67 -1.24
CA SER A 85 -22.42 18.98 -0.10
C SER A 85 -22.13 17.47 -0.12
N GLU A 86 -22.18 16.84 -1.30
CA GLU A 86 -21.85 15.42 -1.46
C GLU A 86 -20.38 15.14 -1.10
N LEU A 87 -19.46 15.98 -1.58
CA LEU A 87 -18.03 15.85 -1.29
C LEU A 87 -17.69 16.04 0.19
N LEU A 88 -18.35 16.99 0.86
CA LEU A 88 -18.18 17.21 2.30
C LEU A 88 -18.72 16.05 3.14
N GLU A 89 -19.84 15.45 2.72
CA GLU A 89 -20.44 14.29 3.40
C GLU A 89 -19.71 12.96 3.13
N ARG A 90 -18.79 12.93 2.15
CA ARG A 90 -18.05 11.75 1.73
C ARG A 90 -17.42 10.98 2.90
N ARG A 91 -16.77 11.69 3.82
CA ARG A 91 -16.11 11.07 5.00
C ARG A 91 -17.09 10.25 5.83
N ASN A 92 -18.32 10.76 6.01
CA ASN A 92 -19.34 10.13 6.84
C ASN A 92 -20.05 8.98 6.10
N LYS A 93 -20.31 9.12 4.80
CA LYS A 93 -21.10 8.15 4.01
C LYS A 93 -20.30 6.98 3.45
N HIS A 94 -19.05 7.21 3.04
CA HIS A 94 -18.27 6.22 2.28
C HIS A 94 -16.98 5.79 2.97
N GLY A 95 -16.58 6.50 4.03
CA GLY A 95 -15.27 6.33 4.64
C GLY A 95 -14.16 6.87 3.73
N VAL A 96 -13.16 7.50 4.32
CA VAL A 96 -11.96 7.97 3.61
C VAL A 96 -10.77 7.35 4.31
N ALA A 97 -9.80 6.88 3.52
CA ALA A 97 -8.58 6.31 4.06
C ALA A 97 -7.88 7.32 4.97
N THR A 98 -7.50 6.85 6.15
CA THR A 98 -6.84 7.63 7.18
C THR A 98 -5.34 7.39 7.16
N LEU A 99 -4.61 8.14 7.99
CA LEU A 99 -3.18 7.92 8.20
C LEU A 99 -2.88 6.51 8.73
N GLU A 100 -3.75 5.97 9.58
CA GLU A 100 -3.62 4.60 10.12
C GLU A 100 -3.71 3.55 8.99
N ASP A 101 -4.63 3.75 8.05
CA ASP A 101 -4.75 2.86 6.89
C ASP A 101 -3.48 2.89 6.05
N LEU A 102 -2.93 4.09 5.78
CA LEU A 102 -1.71 4.26 5.00
C LEU A 102 -0.50 3.62 5.68
N THR A 103 -0.35 3.81 7.00
CA THR A 103 0.74 3.18 7.77
C THR A 103 0.63 1.65 7.77
N THR A 104 -0.60 1.13 7.88
CA THR A 104 -0.86 -0.31 7.79
C THR A 104 -0.52 -0.87 6.41
N VAL A 105 -0.87 -0.15 5.33
CA VAL A 105 -0.49 -0.52 3.95
C VAL A 105 1.02 -0.50 3.77
N ALA A 106 1.71 0.52 4.26
CA ALA A 106 3.16 0.64 4.19
C ALA A 106 3.87 -0.51 4.94
N GLY A 107 3.41 -0.83 6.15
CA GLY A 107 3.87 -2.00 6.90
C GLY A 107 3.56 -3.32 6.18
N GLY A 108 2.42 -3.42 5.49
CA GLY A 108 2.06 -4.55 4.64
C GLY A 108 3.03 -4.74 3.47
N VAL A 109 3.41 -3.67 2.78
CA VAL A 109 4.42 -3.70 1.70
C VAL A 109 5.78 -4.13 2.23
N ALA A 110 6.20 -3.61 3.39
CA ALA A 110 7.45 -4.02 4.04
C ALA A 110 7.46 -5.51 4.42
N ARG A 111 6.33 -6.05 4.87
CA ARG A 111 6.14 -7.48 5.12
C ARG A 111 6.23 -8.29 3.84
N LEU A 112 5.57 -7.86 2.76
CA LEU A 112 5.67 -8.56 1.48
C LEU A 112 7.12 -8.59 0.98
N HIS A 113 7.88 -7.51 1.15
CA HIS A 113 9.31 -7.51 0.83
C HIS A 113 10.09 -8.50 1.68
N ASP A 114 9.83 -8.56 2.98
CA ASP A 114 10.49 -9.48 3.90
C ASP A 114 10.21 -10.95 3.56
N PHE A 115 8.96 -11.24 3.19
CA PHE A 115 8.52 -12.57 2.79
C PHE A 115 9.00 -12.96 1.41
N TYR A 116 8.87 -12.11 0.39
CA TYR A 116 9.12 -12.48 -1.02
C TYR A 116 10.48 -12.05 -1.56
N SER A 117 11.19 -11.16 -0.86
CA SER A 117 12.50 -10.64 -1.26
C SER A 117 12.52 -10.15 -2.72
N PHE A 118 11.48 -9.41 -3.12
CA PHE A 118 11.44 -8.76 -4.42
C PHE A 118 12.47 -7.63 -4.52
N ASN A 119 12.92 -7.29 -5.72
CA ASN A 119 13.98 -6.30 -5.88
C ASN A 119 13.45 -4.86 -5.72
N ILE A 120 13.92 -4.15 -4.69
CA ILE A 120 13.54 -2.76 -4.41
C ILE A 120 14.09 -1.79 -5.47
N THR A 121 15.27 -2.05 -6.07
CA THR A 121 15.83 -1.17 -7.11
C THR A 121 15.08 -1.24 -8.44
N GLU A 122 14.36 -2.35 -8.69
CA GLU A 122 13.47 -2.47 -9.84
C GLU A 122 12.07 -1.96 -9.48
N LEU A 123 11.63 -2.18 -8.23
CA LEU A 123 10.39 -1.59 -7.73
C LEU A 123 10.44 -0.07 -7.79
N SER A 124 11.60 0.54 -7.52
CA SER A 124 11.80 1.99 -7.64
C SER A 124 11.59 2.52 -9.05
N LYS A 125 11.66 1.65 -10.06
CA LYS A 125 11.40 1.91 -11.48
C LYS A 125 10.03 1.40 -11.92
N ALA A 126 9.11 1.11 -10.98
CA ALA A 126 7.79 0.50 -11.21
C ALA A 126 7.79 -0.93 -11.78
N HIS A 127 8.89 -1.67 -11.64
CA HIS A 127 8.99 -3.07 -12.05
C HIS A 127 9.05 -4.00 -10.83
N LEU A 128 8.05 -4.85 -10.66
CA LEU A 128 8.08 -5.87 -9.61
C LEU A 128 8.74 -7.14 -10.16
N THR A 129 9.93 -7.45 -9.65
CA THR A 129 10.70 -8.66 -9.94
C THR A 129 10.99 -9.40 -8.65
N SER A 130 10.97 -10.73 -8.68
CA SER A 130 11.33 -11.57 -7.54
C SER A 130 12.41 -12.57 -7.93
N ILE A 131 13.05 -13.17 -6.93
CA ILE A 131 14.06 -14.22 -7.15
C ILE A 131 13.49 -15.40 -7.96
N LEU A 132 12.19 -15.67 -7.81
CA LEU A 132 11.52 -16.82 -8.44
C LEU A 132 10.95 -16.50 -9.82
N ASN A 133 10.46 -15.28 -10.01
CA ASN A 133 9.99 -14.80 -11.29
C ASN A 133 10.80 -13.56 -11.70
N PRO A 134 11.84 -13.73 -12.53
CA PRO A 134 12.66 -12.62 -13.00
C PRO A 134 11.95 -11.80 -14.08
N GLN A 135 10.80 -12.26 -14.61
CA GLN A 135 10.02 -11.47 -15.56
C GLN A 135 9.41 -10.27 -14.84
N PRO A 136 9.74 -9.04 -15.25
CA PRO A 136 9.26 -7.85 -14.58
C PRO A 136 7.76 -7.67 -14.84
N THR A 137 7.00 -7.52 -13.77
CA THR A 137 5.60 -7.09 -13.86
C THR A 137 5.53 -5.58 -13.69
N LEU A 138 4.95 -4.90 -14.68
CA LEU A 138 4.88 -3.44 -14.70
C LEU A 138 3.72 -2.95 -13.84
N ALA A 139 4.02 -2.14 -12.82
CA ALA A 139 3.02 -1.59 -11.90
C ALA A 139 2.43 -0.25 -12.40
N ASN A 140 3.02 0.39 -13.41
CA ASN A 140 2.66 1.72 -13.94
C ASN A 140 2.64 2.85 -12.90
N VAL A 141 3.03 2.58 -11.65
CA VAL A 141 3.12 3.56 -10.56
C VAL A 141 4.55 3.53 -10.04
N VAL A 142 5.24 4.66 -10.19
CA VAL A 142 6.62 4.83 -9.71
C VAL A 142 6.57 5.38 -8.28
N PRO A 143 7.07 4.64 -7.27
CA PRO A 143 7.12 5.15 -5.91
C PRO A 143 8.10 6.32 -5.81
N THR A 144 7.69 7.37 -5.09
CA THR A 144 8.53 8.53 -4.81
C THR A 144 9.63 8.19 -3.79
N VAL A 145 10.62 9.08 -3.65
CA VAL A 145 11.64 8.96 -2.60
C VAL A 145 11.00 8.96 -1.21
N TRP A 146 9.95 9.78 -1.03
CA TRP A 146 9.20 9.87 0.21
C TRP A 146 8.45 8.58 0.52
N ASP A 147 7.77 7.99 -0.46
CA ASP A 147 7.06 6.72 -0.27
C ASP A 147 8.00 5.62 0.25
N MET A 148 9.20 5.53 -0.32
CA MET A 148 10.22 4.57 0.13
C MET A 148 10.71 4.88 1.55
N TYR A 149 10.91 6.15 1.88
CA TYR A 149 11.27 6.57 3.22
C TYR A 149 10.21 6.18 4.25
N CYS A 150 8.93 6.44 3.95
CA CYS A 150 7.83 6.13 4.85
C CYS A 150 7.66 4.62 5.02
N ILE A 151 7.72 3.84 3.93
CA ILE A 151 7.67 2.36 3.99
C ILE A 151 8.84 1.82 4.83
N GLY A 152 10.06 2.32 4.60
CA GLY A 152 11.24 1.87 5.32
C GLY A 152 11.24 2.25 6.81
N SER A 153 10.71 3.43 7.14
CA SER A 153 10.57 3.89 8.52
C SER A 153 9.49 3.10 9.27
N GLU A 154 8.37 2.82 8.62
CA GLU A 154 7.31 1.98 9.18
C GLU A 154 7.77 0.54 9.37
N ALA A 155 8.53 -0.01 8.40
CA ALA A 155 9.17 -1.32 8.52
C ALA A 155 10.06 -1.43 9.77
N ALA A 156 10.83 -0.37 10.05
CA ALA A 156 11.67 -0.32 11.24
C ALA A 156 10.84 -0.28 12.54
N ARG A 157 9.72 0.45 12.55
CA ARG A 157 8.78 0.52 13.68
C ARG A 157 8.19 -0.85 14.00
N ILE A 158 7.86 -1.65 12.98
CA ILE A 158 7.35 -3.02 13.13
C ILE A 158 8.45 -4.10 13.30
N ASN A 159 9.71 -3.71 13.50
CA ASN A 159 10.89 -4.60 13.65
C ASN A 159 11.22 -5.48 12.43
N ILE A 160 10.82 -5.09 11.23
CA ILE A 160 11.24 -5.71 9.96
C ILE A 160 12.40 -4.89 9.38
N LEU A 161 13.56 -5.05 10.02
CA LEU A 161 14.71 -4.17 9.84
C LEU A 161 15.47 -4.44 8.54
N ASN A 162 15.43 -5.66 8.00
CA ASN A 162 15.96 -5.94 6.66
C ASN A 162 15.24 -5.10 5.59
N SER A 163 13.91 -5.19 5.49
CA SER A 163 13.12 -4.36 4.59
C SER A 163 13.31 -2.88 4.88
N GLY A 164 13.31 -2.49 6.16
CA GLY A 164 13.51 -1.10 6.56
C GLY A 164 14.82 -0.51 6.04
N VAL A 165 15.92 -1.25 6.18
CA VAL A 165 17.23 -0.85 5.64
C VAL A 165 17.18 -0.74 4.13
N ASP A 166 16.61 -1.73 3.43
CA ASP A 166 16.67 -1.77 1.97
C ASP A 166 15.84 -0.66 1.32
N PHE A 167 14.63 -0.38 1.85
CA PHE A 167 13.80 0.75 1.40
C PHE A 167 14.47 2.11 1.69
N LEU A 168 15.02 2.29 2.90
CA LEU A 168 15.72 3.53 3.25
C LEU A 168 17.03 3.72 2.45
N ARG A 169 17.72 2.63 2.12
CA ARG A 169 18.91 2.68 1.27
C ARG A 169 18.56 3.15 -0.13
N GLU A 170 17.51 2.61 -0.72
CA GLU A 170 17.08 3.02 -2.06
C GLU A 170 16.57 4.47 -2.05
N ALA A 171 15.81 4.87 -1.03
CA ALA A 171 15.41 6.27 -0.84
C ALA A 171 16.64 7.20 -0.80
N TRP A 172 17.66 6.84 -0.02
CA TRP A 172 18.91 7.60 0.09
C TRP A 172 19.70 7.64 -1.22
N ASN A 173 19.79 6.52 -1.94
CA ASN A 173 20.48 6.45 -3.24
C ASN A 173 19.81 7.35 -4.26
N ARG A 174 18.47 7.31 -4.35
CA ARG A 174 17.70 8.16 -5.26
C ARG A 174 17.78 9.63 -4.84
N TYR A 175 17.72 9.94 -3.56
CA TYR A 175 17.92 11.30 -3.06
C TYR A 175 19.27 11.88 -3.51
N ASN A 176 20.37 11.11 -3.40
CA ASN A 176 21.69 11.55 -3.85
C ASN A 176 21.85 11.60 -5.37
N SER A 177 21.08 10.80 -6.11
CA SER A 177 21.12 10.75 -7.58
C SER A 177 20.20 11.79 -8.23
N SER A 178 19.21 12.30 -7.51
CA SER A 178 18.15 13.18 -8.01
C SER A 178 18.24 14.54 -7.30
N PHE A 179 19.09 15.44 -7.78
CA PHE A 179 18.85 16.88 -7.63
C PHE A 179 17.83 17.34 -8.69
N ASP A 180 16.77 16.55 -8.93
CA ASP A 180 15.75 16.92 -9.91
C ASP A 180 14.35 16.45 -9.53
N THR A 181 13.56 17.45 -9.16
CA THR A 181 12.16 17.70 -9.53
C THR A 181 11.28 16.50 -9.87
N SER A 182 10.44 16.12 -8.90
CA SER A 182 9.05 15.80 -9.20
C SER A 182 8.19 16.48 -8.13
N PRO A 183 7.39 17.50 -8.46
CA PRO A 183 6.46 18.07 -7.52
C PRO A 183 5.38 17.03 -7.26
N SER A 184 5.44 16.36 -6.12
CA SER A 184 4.30 15.61 -5.63
C SER A 184 3.22 16.62 -5.21
N LEU A 185 1.95 16.31 -5.46
CA LEU A 185 0.79 17.10 -4.98
C LEU A 185 0.76 17.27 -3.45
N PHE A 186 1.66 16.62 -2.71
CA PHE A 186 1.79 16.66 -1.26
C PHE A 186 3.10 17.29 -0.77
N SER A 187 3.88 17.90 -1.67
CA SER A 187 5.03 18.71 -1.29
C SER A 187 4.53 20.06 -0.73
N SER A 188 4.24 20.06 0.57
CA SER A 188 3.80 21.16 1.44
C SER A 188 2.28 21.35 1.57
N PRO A 189 1.79 21.31 2.83
CA PRO A 189 1.40 22.58 3.44
C PRO A 189 2.19 22.90 4.71
N SER A 190 2.60 24.16 4.78
CA SER A 190 2.86 24.99 5.96
C SER A 190 2.57 24.38 7.34
N MET A 191 3.63 24.39 8.18
CA MET A 191 3.63 24.56 9.63
C MET A 191 2.43 23.99 10.43
N SER A 192 2.69 22.88 11.09
CA SER A 192 2.49 22.82 12.55
C SER A 192 3.69 22.10 13.18
N SER A 193 4.63 22.87 13.71
CA SER A 193 5.79 22.39 14.47
C SER A 193 5.38 21.87 15.85
N SER A 194 4.59 20.81 15.93
CA SER A 194 4.29 20.11 17.19
C SER A 194 5.17 18.86 17.40
N CYS A 195 5.90 18.45 16.36
CA CYS A 195 6.63 17.20 16.32
C CYS A 195 8.15 17.36 16.55
N ALA A 196 8.55 17.97 17.66
CA ALA A 196 9.95 18.02 18.09
C ALA A 196 10.40 16.77 18.88
N HIS A 197 9.59 15.72 18.95
CA HIS A 197 9.86 14.52 19.73
C HIS A 197 10.12 13.29 18.86
N SER A 198 11.00 12.42 19.35
CA SER A 198 11.52 11.17 18.75
C SER A 198 10.47 10.12 18.33
N ASN A 199 9.18 10.40 18.51
CA ASN A 199 8.05 9.48 18.32
C ASN A 199 7.05 9.92 17.23
N CYS A 200 7.34 10.94 16.43
CA CYS A 200 6.39 11.34 15.38
C CYS A 200 6.29 10.34 14.23
N HIS A 201 5.09 10.25 13.66
CA HIS A 201 4.77 9.28 12.63
C HIS A 201 5.54 9.61 11.34
N PRO A 202 6.12 8.63 10.61
CA PRO A 202 6.93 8.91 9.41
C PRO A 202 6.22 9.68 8.29
N PHE A 203 4.90 9.74 8.34
CA PHE A 203 4.05 10.42 7.37
C PHE A 203 3.64 11.85 7.78
N GLU A 204 3.94 12.28 9.02
CA GLU A 204 3.62 13.61 9.55
C GLU A 204 4.81 14.57 9.50
N VAL A 205 5.96 14.08 9.04
CA VAL A 205 7.23 14.81 9.11
C VAL A 205 7.48 15.52 7.78
N VAL A 206 7.75 16.83 7.84
CA VAL A 206 7.74 17.74 6.66
C VAL A 206 9.15 18.26 6.29
N ASP A 207 10.18 17.98 7.10
CA ASP A 207 11.56 18.41 6.80
C ASP A 207 12.37 17.28 6.14
N ASP A 208 12.37 17.27 4.81
CA ASP A 208 12.78 16.14 3.97
C ASP A 208 14.30 15.91 3.89
N THR A 209 15.11 16.97 3.98
CA THR A 209 16.50 16.92 3.51
C THR A 209 17.48 16.29 4.51
N LEU A 210 17.22 16.44 5.81
CA LEU A 210 18.12 15.99 6.88
C LEU A 210 17.70 14.65 7.52
N GLN A 211 16.52 14.14 7.17
CA GLN A 211 15.89 13.02 7.89
C GLN A 211 16.10 11.66 7.27
N ILE A 212 16.12 11.54 5.94
CA ILE A 212 16.45 10.29 5.23
C ILE A 212 17.83 9.74 5.67
N PRO A 213 18.94 10.51 5.70
CA PRO A 213 20.23 9.99 6.13
C PRO A 213 20.22 9.56 7.59
N LYS A 214 19.64 10.39 8.45
CA LYS A 214 19.55 10.12 9.89
C LYS A 214 18.71 8.88 10.16
N ALA A 215 17.59 8.70 9.47
CA ALA A 215 16.74 7.51 9.57
C ALA A 215 17.50 6.28 9.07
N TYR A 216 18.12 6.34 7.89
CA TYR A 216 18.91 5.22 7.36
C TYR A 216 20.03 4.81 8.32
N GLN A 217 20.78 5.76 8.87
CA GLN A 217 21.82 5.49 9.86
C GLN A 217 21.27 4.91 11.17
N ARG A 218 20.16 5.45 11.69
CA ARG A 218 19.50 4.93 12.90
C ARG A 218 19.04 3.49 12.71
N VAL A 219 18.34 3.21 11.62
CA VAL A 219 17.81 1.87 11.31
C VAL A 219 18.94 0.88 11.04
N THR A 220 20.03 1.30 10.39
CA THR A 220 21.24 0.48 10.20
C THR A 220 21.88 0.10 11.54
N LYS A 221 22.01 1.05 12.47
CA LYS A 221 22.52 0.76 13.82
C LYS A 221 21.59 -0.16 14.60
N LEU A 222 20.28 0.08 14.53
CA LEU A 222 19.27 -0.75 15.19
C LEU A 222 19.28 -2.18 14.64
N HIS A 223 19.37 -2.33 13.32
CA HIS A 223 19.52 -3.60 12.62
C HIS A 223 20.68 -4.42 13.18
N ASP A 224 21.89 -3.84 13.22
CA ASP A 224 23.09 -4.55 13.68
C ASP A 224 23.01 -4.88 15.18
N GLN A 225 22.43 -3.99 16.00
CA GLN A 225 22.19 -4.26 17.43
C GLN A 225 21.21 -5.42 17.64
N VAL A 226 20.12 -5.47 16.90
CA VAL A 226 19.12 -6.54 17.00
C VAL A 226 19.70 -7.85 16.47
N LEU A 227 20.47 -7.82 15.39
CA LEU A 227 21.17 -8.99 14.86
C LEU A 227 22.15 -9.57 15.89
N GLU A 228 22.94 -8.73 16.57
CA GLU A 228 23.88 -9.19 17.61
C GLU A 228 23.17 -9.76 18.85
N ARG A 229 22.04 -9.16 19.28
CA ARG A 229 21.33 -9.55 20.51
C ARG A 229 20.37 -10.72 20.32
N LYS A 230 19.61 -10.74 19.23
CA LYS A 230 18.48 -11.64 19.00
C LYS A 230 18.64 -12.55 17.78
N GLY A 231 19.71 -12.37 16.99
CA GLY A 231 19.94 -13.13 15.75
C GLY A 231 19.16 -12.60 14.55
N ALA A 232 19.30 -13.29 13.42
CA ALA A 232 18.81 -12.82 12.12
C ALA A 232 17.28 -12.75 12.01
N ARG A 233 16.56 -13.64 12.70
CA ARG A 233 15.11 -13.74 12.55
C ARG A 233 14.47 -14.34 13.78
N SER A 234 13.27 -13.86 14.10
CA SER A 234 12.34 -14.48 15.04
C SER A 234 10.90 -14.29 14.58
N ARG A 235 9.94 -14.70 15.40
CA ARG A 235 8.50 -14.40 15.20
C ARG A 235 8.21 -12.89 15.11
N ASN A 236 8.97 -12.05 15.82
CA ASN A 236 8.65 -10.64 16.00
C ASN A 236 9.67 -9.69 15.37
N HIS A 237 10.73 -10.20 14.74
CA HIS A 237 11.74 -9.35 14.10
C HIS A 237 12.41 -10.05 12.92
N SER A 238 12.90 -9.24 11.98
CA SER A 238 13.69 -9.68 10.83
C SER A 238 14.87 -8.75 10.59
N THR A 239 16.05 -9.33 10.37
CA THR A 239 17.28 -8.63 9.98
C THR A 239 17.98 -9.41 8.86
N HIS A 240 18.92 -8.76 8.17
CA HIS A 240 19.81 -9.43 7.24
C HIS A 240 20.70 -10.42 7.98
N PRO A 241 21.06 -11.56 7.37
CA PRO A 241 21.94 -12.55 8.01
C PRO A 241 23.34 -12.02 8.36
N LYS A 242 23.76 -10.92 7.71
CA LYS A 242 25.05 -10.27 7.91
C LYS A 242 24.82 -8.83 8.39
N PRO A 243 25.67 -8.34 9.29
CA PRO A 243 25.60 -6.94 9.71
C PRO A 243 26.02 -6.03 8.57
N LEU A 244 25.54 -4.80 8.63
CA LEU A 244 25.79 -3.77 7.63
C LEU A 244 27.08 -3.01 7.92
N ASP A 245 27.46 -2.89 9.20
CA ASP A 245 28.77 -2.40 9.59
C ASP A 245 29.87 -3.37 9.12
N LYS A 246 30.77 -2.84 8.27
CA LYS A 246 31.91 -3.56 7.69
C LYS A 246 32.82 -4.16 8.76
N THR A 247 32.94 -3.53 9.93
CA THR A 247 33.80 -4.02 11.03
C THR A 247 33.19 -5.23 11.72
N LEU A 248 31.89 -5.18 12.01
CA LEU A 248 31.13 -6.29 12.58
C LEU A 248 31.03 -7.47 11.60
N ALA A 249 30.88 -7.18 10.31
CA ALA A 249 30.76 -8.20 9.26
C ALA A 249 31.98 -9.11 9.14
N ARG A 250 33.18 -8.62 9.52
CA ARG A 250 34.43 -9.40 9.48
C ARG A 250 34.52 -10.47 10.58
N LYS A 251 33.65 -10.44 11.60
CA LYS A 251 33.68 -11.43 12.67
C LYS A 251 33.39 -12.83 12.11
N LYS A 252 34.19 -13.82 12.51
CA LYS A 252 34.09 -15.23 12.03
C LYS A 252 32.68 -15.81 12.14
N LYS A 253 31.88 -15.40 13.14
CA LYS A 253 30.51 -15.88 13.34
C LYS A 253 29.58 -15.65 12.14
N TYR A 254 29.80 -14.60 11.34
CA TYR A 254 28.98 -14.26 10.16
C TYR A 254 29.45 -14.91 8.87
N HIS A 255 30.61 -15.57 8.89
CA HIS A 255 31.17 -16.28 7.74
C HIS A 255 30.87 -17.78 7.75
N LYS A 256 30.21 -18.30 8.79
CA LYS A 256 29.78 -19.70 8.84
C LYS A 256 28.73 -19.92 7.73
N LYS A 257 29.00 -20.84 6.80
CA LYS A 257 27.99 -21.25 5.80
C LYS A 257 26.77 -21.76 6.55
N SER A 258 25.61 -21.17 6.28
CA SER A 258 24.34 -21.73 6.74
C SER A 258 24.26 -23.16 6.21
N GLN A 259 24.15 -24.14 7.11
CA GLN A 259 23.89 -25.52 6.70
C GLN A 259 22.63 -25.51 5.84
N LYS A 260 22.70 -26.11 4.65
CA LYS A 260 21.50 -26.37 3.84
C LYS A 260 20.67 -27.35 4.65
N THR A 261 19.67 -26.86 5.38
CA THR A 261 18.74 -27.72 6.10
C THR A 261 18.05 -28.59 5.07
N ILE A 262 18.31 -29.90 5.14
CA ILE A 262 17.76 -30.89 4.21
C ILE A 262 16.28 -31.03 4.54
N SER A 263 15.41 -30.98 3.52
CA SER A 263 13.98 -31.22 3.68
C SER A 263 13.75 -32.59 4.34
N GLY A 264 13.00 -32.64 5.45
CA GLY A 264 12.65 -33.87 6.17
C GLY A 264 13.29 -34.07 7.55
N VAL A 265 14.20 -33.19 8.01
CA VAL A 265 14.74 -33.22 9.37
C VAL A 265 14.07 -32.15 10.22
N LEU A 266 13.61 -32.50 11.42
CA LEU A 266 13.08 -31.53 12.39
C LEU A 266 14.22 -30.59 12.82
N GLY A 267 14.22 -29.38 12.27
CA GLY A 267 15.16 -28.33 12.66
C GLY A 267 14.73 -27.62 13.95
N THR A 268 15.55 -26.65 14.35
CA THR A 268 15.15 -25.69 15.38
C THR A 268 13.98 -24.83 14.91
N HIS A 269 13.23 -24.22 15.83
CA HIS A 269 12.10 -23.34 15.49
C HIS A 269 12.52 -22.19 14.53
N THR A 270 13.71 -21.62 14.71
CA THR A 270 14.24 -20.57 13.84
C THR A 270 14.56 -21.08 12.43
N GLU A 271 15.11 -22.28 12.29
CA GLU A 271 15.32 -22.93 10.99
C GLU A 271 13.99 -23.26 10.32
N GLY A 272 13.00 -23.74 11.08
CA GLY A 272 11.65 -23.99 10.60
C GLY A 272 10.99 -22.73 10.03
N GLN A 273 11.12 -21.58 10.72
CA GLN A 273 10.65 -20.30 10.21
C GLN A 273 11.33 -19.89 8.90
N ILE A 274 12.65 -20.05 8.80
CA ILE A 274 13.39 -19.74 7.57
C ILE A 274 12.91 -20.63 6.41
N LEU A 275 12.75 -21.93 6.64
CA LEU A 275 12.22 -22.87 5.64
C LEU A 275 10.80 -22.51 5.23
N TYR A 276 9.94 -22.17 6.19
CA TYR A 276 8.57 -21.72 5.93
C TYR A 276 8.54 -20.51 4.99
N HIS A 277 9.32 -19.46 5.25
CA HIS A 277 9.35 -18.29 4.35
C HIS A 277 9.83 -18.66 2.94
N ARG A 278 10.82 -19.55 2.81
CA ARG A 278 11.30 -20.02 1.50
C ARG A 278 10.23 -20.80 0.75
N LEU A 279 9.47 -21.65 1.45
CA LEU A 279 8.33 -22.37 0.87
C LEU A 279 7.20 -21.41 0.48
N CYS A 280 6.88 -20.41 1.30
CA CYS A 280 5.86 -19.40 0.97
C CYS A 280 6.22 -18.54 -0.24
N ARG A 281 7.52 -18.37 -0.53
CA ARG A 281 7.97 -17.79 -1.80
C ARG A 281 7.61 -18.68 -2.98
N GLY A 282 7.67 -19.99 -2.80
CA GLY A 282 7.58 -21.00 -3.85
C GLY A 282 8.93 -21.62 -4.20
N GLU A 283 9.94 -21.53 -3.33
CA GLU A 283 11.22 -22.21 -3.55
C GLU A 283 11.05 -23.74 -3.43
N GLU A 284 11.50 -24.50 -4.42
CA GLU A 284 11.54 -25.96 -4.33
C GLU A 284 12.74 -26.38 -3.46
N LEU A 285 12.47 -26.75 -2.22
CA LEU A 285 13.49 -27.15 -1.25
C LEU A 285 13.81 -28.65 -1.27
N ARG A 286 12.99 -29.47 -1.96
CA ARG A 286 13.21 -30.91 -2.04
C ARG A 286 14.33 -31.21 -3.05
N PRO A 287 15.27 -32.11 -2.72
CA PRO A 287 16.29 -32.52 -3.66
C PRO A 287 15.67 -33.35 -4.79
N LEU A 288 16.23 -33.23 -6.01
CA LEU A 288 15.73 -33.92 -7.21
C LEU A 288 15.62 -35.44 -7.04
N ASN A 289 16.55 -36.06 -6.30
CA ASN A 289 16.50 -37.51 -5.98
C ASN A 289 15.24 -37.90 -5.18
N MET A 290 14.78 -37.04 -4.27
CA MET A 290 13.56 -37.31 -3.51
C MET A 290 12.32 -37.10 -4.38
N THR A 291 12.27 -35.99 -5.13
CA THR A 291 11.13 -35.68 -6.01
C THR A 291 10.96 -36.71 -7.12
N ALA A 292 12.06 -37.23 -7.69
CA ALA A 292 12.02 -38.26 -8.74
C ALA A 292 11.45 -39.61 -8.27
N LYS A 293 11.40 -39.87 -6.96
CA LYS A 293 10.82 -41.08 -6.38
C LYS A 293 9.33 -40.95 -6.07
N LEU A 294 8.77 -39.74 -6.19
CA LEU A 294 7.35 -39.50 -5.98
C LEU A 294 6.59 -39.97 -7.21
N TYR A 295 5.40 -40.53 -7.00
CA TYR A 295 4.58 -41.08 -8.07
C TYR A 295 3.10 -40.94 -7.74
N CYS A 296 2.28 -40.94 -8.79
CA CYS A 296 0.83 -41.01 -8.69
C CYS A 296 0.39 -42.42 -9.06
N ARG A 297 -0.61 -42.97 -8.37
CA ARG A 297 -1.17 -44.28 -8.70
C ARG A 297 -2.66 -44.35 -8.38
N TYR A 298 -3.32 -45.28 -9.05
CA TYR A 298 -4.68 -45.68 -8.72
C TYR A 298 -4.65 -46.74 -7.62
N VAL A 299 -5.51 -46.60 -6.63
CA VAL A 299 -5.58 -47.50 -5.47
C VAL A 299 -7.01 -47.94 -5.19
N SER A 300 -7.19 -49.25 -5.12
CA SER A 300 -8.46 -49.89 -4.78
C SER A 300 -8.49 -50.43 -3.34
N ASN A 301 -7.31 -50.72 -2.76
CA ASN A 301 -7.13 -51.32 -1.43
C ASN A 301 -8.08 -52.51 -1.15
N SER A 302 -8.37 -53.31 -2.18
CA SER A 302 -9.29 -54.46 -2.13
C SER A 302 -10.73 -54.14 -1.70
N SER A 303 -11.14 -52.86 -1.74
CA SER A 303 -12.54 -52.46 -1.53
C SER A 303 -13.35 -52.72 -2.81
N PRO A 304 -14.49 -53.42 -2.74
CA PRO A 304 -15.34 -53.66 -3.92
C PRO A 304 -15.73 -52.41 -4.70
N LEU A 305 -15.97 -51.30 -3.98
CA LEU A 305 -16.32 -50.01 -4.59
C LEU A 305 -15.16 -49.43 -5.42
N TYR A 306 -13.95 -49.47 -4.87
CA TYR A 306 -12.77 -48.90 -5.52
C TYR A 306 -12.11 -49.86 -6.53
N LEU A 307 -12.62 -51.08 -6.70
CA LEU A 307 -12.28 -51.94 -7.85
C LEU A 307 -12.91 -51.41 -9.14
N ILE A 308 -14.12 -50.85 -9.05
CA ILE A 308 -14.85 -50.27 -10.19
C ILE A 308 -14.37 -48.83 -10.45
N GLY A 309 -14.18 -48.06 -9.38
CA GLY A 309 -13.68 -46.68 -9.44
C GLY A 309 -12.50 -46.46 -8.51
N PRO A 310 -11.25 -46.77 -8.92
CA PRO A 310 -10.10 -46.64 -8.04
C PRO A 310 -9.80 -45.18 -7.70
N LEU A 311 -9.38 -44.95 -6.46
CA LEU A 311 -9.02 -43.61 -5.99
C LEU A 311 -7.70 -43.18 -6.63
N ARG A 312 -7.61 -41.89 -6.96
CA ARG A 312 -6.37 -41.25 -7.40
C ARG A 312 -5.55 -40.90 -6.17
N MET A 313 -4.37 -41.48 -6.03
CA MET A 313 -3.44 -41.20 -4.96
C MET A 313 -2.20 -40.51 -5.51
N GLU A 314 -1.87 -39.33 -4.97
CA GLU A 314 -0.62 -38.62 -5.21
C GLU A 314 0.28 -38.74 -3.98
N VAL A 315 1.51 -39.24 -4.16
CA VAL A 315 2.48 -39.38 -3.07
C VAL A 315 3.35 -38.13 -3.00
N HIS A 316 3.27 -37.38 -1.89
CA HIS A 316 4.04 -36.15 -1.68
C HIS A 316 5.34 -36.37 -0.91
N SER A 317 5.40 -37.40 -0.06
CA SER A 317 6.61 -37.79 0.69
C SER A 317 6.58 -39.28 1.03
N LEU A 318 7.74 -39.92 1.01
CA LEU A 318 7.91 -41.32 1.42
C LEU A 318 8.28 -41.47 2.91
N SER A 319 8.89 -40.44 3.51
CA SER A 319 9.27 -40.43 4.92
C SER A 319 9.24 -38.99 5.48
N PRO A 320 8.24 -38.62 6.30
CA PRO A 320 7.06 -39.41 6.64
C PRO A 320 6.21 -39.69 5.40
N TYR A 321 5.43 -40.77 5.41
CA TYR A 321 4.55 -41.11 4.29
C TYR A 321 3.38 -40.12 4.24
N VAL A 322 3.36 -39.25 3.22
CA VAL A 322 2.33 -38.23 3.02
C VAL A 322 1.75 -38.40 1.63
N VAL A 323 0.44 -38.57 1.56
CA VAL A 323 -0.31 -38.78 0.32
C VAL A 323 -1.57 -37.93 0.32
N THR A 324 -1.98 -37.49 -0.87
CA THR A 324 -3.27 -36.86 -1.09
C THR A 324 -4.11 -37.76 -1.97
N PHE A 325 -5.37 -37.95 -1.58
CA PHE A 325 -6.36 -38.64 -2.40
C PHE A 325 -7.21 -37.61 -3.11
N GLU A 326 -7.24 -37.68 -4.43
CA GLU A 326 -8.08 -36.81 -5.25
C GLU A 326 -9.39 -37.49 -5.60
N GLY A 327 -10.48 -36.71 -5.62
CA GLY A 327 -11.79 -37.18 -6.05
C GLY A 327 -12.45 -38.17 -5.11
N VAL A 328 -12.13 -38.12 -3.81
CA VAL A 328 -12.79 -38.96 -2.78
C VAL A 328 -14.28 -38.65 -2.67
N LEU A 329 -14.65 -37.37 -2.87
CA LEU A 329 -16.03 -36.90 -2.85
C LEU A 329 -16.32 -36.18 -4.16
N THR A 330 -17.51 -36.42 -4.70
CA THR A 330 -18.04 -35.63 -5.82
C THR A 330 -18.40 -34.22 -5.37
N SER A 331 -18.48 -33.28 -6.31
CA SER A 331 -18.86 -31.90 -5.99
C SER A 331 -20.28 -31.77 -5.44
N SER A 332 -21.19 -32.72 -5.71
CA SER A 332 -22.53 -32.78 -5.12
C SER A 332 -22.47 -33.26 -3.68
N GLU A 333 -21.80 -34.38 -3.40
CA GLU A 333 -21.66 -34.92 -2.04
C GLU A 333 -20.96 -33.90 -1.12
N ALA A 334 -19.94 -33.20 -1.62
CA ALA A 334 -19.29 -32.15 -0.87
C ALA A 334 -20.26 -31.01 -0.48
N ARG A 335 -21.18 -30.63 -1.38
CA ARG A 335 -22.22 -29.62 -1.07
C ARG A 335 -23.24 -30.15 -0.08
N ASP A 336 -23.63 -31.40 -0.20
CA ASP A 336 -24.59 -32.01 0.73
C ASP A 336 -24.00 -32.06 2.15
N ILE A 337 -22.73 -32.47 2.28
CA ILE A 337 -22.01 -32.43 3.57
C ILE A 337 -21.94 -31.00 4.11
N GLN A 338 -21.62 -30.02 3.27
CA GLN A 338 -21.58 -28.60 3.68
C GLN A 338 -22.95 -28.12 4.17
N ASN A 339 -24.03 -28.45 3.47
CA ASN A 339 -25.39 -28.07 3.82
C ASN A 339 -25.84 -28.70 5.14
N ILE A 340 -25.57 -30.00 5.32
CA ILE A 340 -25.89 -30.72 6.55
C ILE A 340 -25.08 -30.15 7.72
N SER A 341 -23.80 -29.86 7.49
CA SER A 341 -22.87 -29.40 8.52
C SER A 341 -23.08 -27.93 8.89
N ALA A 342 -23.61 -27.09 8.00
CA ALA A 342 -23.77 -25.65 8.22
C ALA A 342 -24.54 -25.30 9.51
N GLY A 343 -25.52 -26.12 9.91
CA GLY A 343 -26.28 -25.92 11.15
C GLY A 343 -25.54 -26.30 12.44
N PHE A 344 -24.45 -27.06 12.33
CA PHE A 344 -23.67 -27.58 13.47
C PHE A 344 -22.29 -26.91 13.61
N LEU A 345 -21.89 -26.07 12.65
CA LEU A 345 -20.60 -25.37 12.68
C LEU A 345 -20.67 -24.13 13.55
N GLU A 346 -19.90 -24.12 14.64
CA GLU A 346 -19.68 -22.92 15.43
C GLU A 346 -18.54 -22.07 14.85
N LYS A 347 -18.63 -20.76 15.05
CA LYS A 347 -17.59 -19.84 14.59
C LYS A 347 -16.34 -19.99 15.46
N SER A 348 -15.17 -19.98 14.81
CA SER A 348 -13.89 -19.90 15.51
C SER A 348 -13.84 -18.66 16.41
N SER A 349 -13.40 -18.85 17.64
CA SER A 349 -13.23 -17.79 18.61
C SER A 349 -11.80 -17.75 19.14
N THR A 350 -11.30 -16.54 19.39
CA THR A 350 -9.99 -16.33 20.00
C THR A 350 -10.16 -15.86 21.44
N PHE A 351 -9.35 -16.39 22.35
CA PHE A 351 -9.28 -15.88 23.71
C PHE A 351 -8.39 -14.64 23.74
N ARG A 352 -8.95 -13.52 24.21
CA ARG A 352 -8.16 -12.33 24.55
C ARG A 352 -7.35 -12.59 25.82
N PHE A 353 -6.32 -11.78 26.06
CA PHE A 353 -5.46 -11.86 27.24
C PHE A 353 -6.23 -11.69 28.58
N ASN A 354 -7.41 -11.06 28.53
CA ASN A 354 -8.33 -10.91 29.67
C ASN A 354 -9.28 -12.12 29.87
N GLY A 355 -9.10 -13.22 29.12
CA GLY A 355 -9.91 -14.43 29.21
C GLY A 355 -11.26 -14.37 28.49
N GLN A 356 -11.61 -13.25 27.86
CA GLN A 356 -12.86 -13.13 27.10
C GLN A 356 -12.74 -13.77 25.71
N GLN A 357 -13.75 -14.54 25.34
CA GLN A 357 -13.87 -15.19 24.04
C GLN A 357 -14.51 -14.20 23.05
N GLU A 358 -13.80 -13.88 21.97
CA GLU A 358 -14.32 -13.03 20.90
C GLU A 358 -14.40 -13.83 19.60
N VAL A 359 -15.57 -13.79 18.98
CA VAL A 359 -15.82 -14.43 17.68
C VAL A 359 -15.05 -13.66 16.61
N THR A 360 -14.13 -14.34 15.94
CA THR A 360 -13.29 -13.70 14.91
C THR A 360 -14.04 -13.71 13.57
N TYR A 361 -14.28 -12.54 12.98
CA TYR A 361 -14.90 -12.41 11.65
C TYR A 361 -13.90 -12.54 10.49
N GLN A 362 -12.63 -12.76 10.80
CA GLN A 362 -11.56 -12.98 9.83
C GLN A 362 -11.15 -14.46 9.84
N ARG A 363 -10.75 -14.99 8.69
CA ARG A 363 -10.17 -16.34 8.59
C ARG A 363 -8.93 -16.42 9.47
N THR A 364 -8.99 -17.22 10.54
CA THR A 364 -7.88 -17.50 11.46
C THR A 364 -6.94 -18.60 10.97
N SER A 365 -7.07 -19.06 9.71
CA SER A 365 -6.10 -19.96 9.10
C SER A 365 -4.79 -19.22 8.80
N SER A 366 -3.98 -19.04 9.83
CA SER A 366 -2.54 -18.85 9.71
C SER A 366 -1.95 -20.21 9.33
N THR A 367 -1.78 -20.47 8.04
CA THR A 367 -0.82 -21.51 7.60
C THR A 367 0.59 -20.99 7.75
#